data_AF-A0A7X8EW14-F1
#
_entry.id   AF-A0A7X8EW14-F1
#
_cell.length_a   1.000
_cell.length_b   1.000
_cell.length_c   1.000
_cell.angle_alpha   90.00
_cell.angle_beta   90.00
_cell.angle_gamma   90.00
#
_symmetry.space_group_name_H-M   'P 1'
#
loop_
_entity.id
_entity.type
_entity.pdbx_description
1 polymer ?
#
loop_
_entity_poly.entity_id
_entity_poly.type
_entity_poly.pdbx_seq_one_letter_code
_entity_poly.pdbx_strand_id
1 'polypeptide(L)'
;MKKLKMNFLLGIFFLLLFFITCKLWWDKHILKGEVYAMSVYAGTIQASVDNNCNILRIYKLSSKKDRSFTGVTEGPFEIWHWPSLRGSKYSSSIFVEAYNRKTMKLYQDEIQKNETRENEPGSDTLSDQQKDQ
;
A
#
# COMPACT_ATOMS: atom_id res chain seq x y z
N MET A 1 5.35 50.44 35.10
CA MET A 1 6.44 49.62 34.49
C MET A 1 6.28 48.11 34.64
N LYS A 2 5.96 47.53 35.82
CA LYS A 2 5.85 46.05 35.99
C LYS A 2 4.77 45.40 35.12
N LYS A 3 3.57 45.98 35.01
CA LYS A 3 2.48 45.47 34.14
C LYS A 3 2.84 45.46 32.65
N LEU A 4 3.58 46.45 32.17
CA LEU A 4 4.03 46.54 30.77
C LEU A 4 5.04 45.43 30.44
N LYS A 5 6.00 45.17 31.34
CA LYS A 5 6.96 44.06 31.20
C LYS A 5 6.28 42.69 31.27
N MET A 6 5.28 42.54 32.13
CA MET A 6 4.49 41.31 32.26
C MET A 6 3.65 41.03 31.00
N ASN A 7 2.99 42.04 30.44
CA ASN A 7 2.23 41.92 29.20
C ASN A 7 3.14 41.60 28.00
N PHE A 8 4.35 42.17 27.97
CA PHE A 8 5.35 41.88 26.94
C PHE A 8 5.85 40.42 27.03
N LEU A 9 6.18 39.93 28.23
CA LEU A 9 6.56 38.54 28.44
C LEU A 9 5.42 37.56 28.10
N LEU A 10 4.18 37.92 28.42
CA LEU A 10 3.00 37.13 28.07
C LEU A 10 2.80 37.06 26.54
N GLY A 11 3.04 38.17 25.84
CA GLY A 11 3.02 38.21 24.38
C GLY A 11 4.07 37.30 23.75
N ILE A 12 5.30 37.31 24.28
CA ILE A 12 6.36 36.39 23.83
C ILE A 12 5.97 34.93 24.11
N PHE A 13 5.37 34.63 25.26
CA PHE A 13 4.92 33.29 25.60
C PHE A 13 3.86 32.78 24.60
N PHE A 14 2.84 33.58 24.29
CA PHE A 14 1.83 33.20 23.29
C PHE A 14 2.40 33.05 21.88
N LEU A 15 3.37 33.90 21.51
CA LEU A 15 4.07 33.79 20.24
C LEU A 15 4.84 32.46 20.13
N LEU A 16 5.59 32.09 21.17
CA LEU A 16 6.30 30.81 21.22
C LEU A 16 5.34 29.63 21.15
N LEU A 17 4.22 29.70 21.87
CA LEU A 17 3.20 28.66 21.89
C LEU A 17 2.54 28.49 20.50
N PHE A 18 2.32 29.58 19.78
CA PHE A 18 1.84 29.57 18.39
C PHE A 18 2.83 28.90 17.43
N PHE A 19 4.13 29.23 17.51
CA PHE A 19 5.13 28.59 16.65
C PHE A 19 5.26 27.09 16.93
N ILE A 20 5.19 26.68 18.20
CA ILE A 20 5.22 25.26 18.58
C ILE A 20 4.01 24.52 18.01
N THR A 21 2.80 25.08 18.14
CA THR A 21 1.59 24.43 17.61
C THR A 21 1.58 24.37 16.09
N CYS A 22 2.01 25.43 15.40
CA CYS A 22 2.18 25.43 13.94
C CYS A 22 3.19 24.38 13.48
N LYS A 23 4.35 24.25 14.16
CA LYS A 23 5.35 23.23 13.84
C LYS A 23 4.81 21.82 14.05
N LEU A 24 4.15 21.55 15.18
CA LEU A 24 3.56 20.24 15.46
C LEU A 24 2.45 19.88 14.46
N TRP A 25 1.66 20.87 14.05
CA TRP A 25 0.65 20.68 13.02
C TRP A 25 1.28 20.34 11.67
N TRP A 26 2.28 21.12 11.25
CA TRP A 26 3.02 20.89 10.01
C TRP A 26 3.69 19.52 9.98
N ASP A 27 4.47 19.19 11.01
CA ASP A 27 5.16 17.91 11.13
C ASP A 27 4.16 16.75 11.10
N LYS A 28 3.00 16.88 11.74
CA LYS A 28 1.95 15.85 11.71
C LYS A 28 1.31 15.67 10.34
N HIS A 29 1.09 16.74 9.58
CA HIS A 29 0.40 16.68 8.29
C HIS A 29 1.34 16.29 7.14
N ILE A 30 2.53 16.86 7.09
CA ILE A 30 3.53 16.53 6.04
C ILE A 30 4.02 15.10 6.23
N LEU A 31 4.43 14.72 7.45
CA LEU A 31 4.96 13.38 7.71
C LEU A 31 3.90 12.30 7.43
N LYS A 32 2.62 12.56 7.71
CA LYS A 32 1.54 11.64 7.34
C LYS A 32 1.39 11.50 5.83
N GLY A 33 1.50 12.60 5.09
CA GLY A 33 1.46 12.59 3.62
C GLY A 33 2.62 11.80 3.02
N GLU A 34 3.84 12.00 3.53
CA GLU A 34 5.02 11.24 3.10
C GLU A 34 4.89 9.75 3.43
N VAL A 35 4.46 9.41 4.65
CA VAL A 35 4.20 8.03 5.05
C VAL A 35 3.13 7.39 4.17
N TYR A 36 2.08 8.12 3.83
CA TYR A 36 1.05 7.64 2.90
C TYR A 36 1.66 7.34 1.53
N ALA A 37 2.35 8.31 0.93
CA ALA A 37 2.93 8.18 -0.41
C ALA A 37 3.92 7.00 -0.48
N MET A 38 4.82 6.89 0.49
CA MET A 38 5.80 5.80 0.58
C MET A 38 5.14 4.44 0.80
N SER A 39 4.10 4.37 1.64
CA SER A 39 3.39 3.11 1.89
C SER A 39 2.60 2.65 0.66
N VAL A 40 1.97 3.58 -0.07
CA VAL A 40 1.32 3.29 -1.36
C VAL A 40 2.34 2.77 -2.36
N TYR A 41 3.43 3.51 -2.56
CA TYR A 41 4.49 3.14 -3.50
C TYR A 41 5.04 1.74 -3.20
N ALA A 42 5.44 1.50 -1.95
CA ALA A 42 5.96 0.20 -1.52
C ALA A 42 4.94 -0.93 -1.75
N GLY A 43 3.66 -0.71 -1.42
CA GLY A 43 2.60 -1.70 -1.66
C GLY A 43 2.44 -2.03 -3.15
N THR A 44 2.43 -1.02 -4.00
CA THR A 44 2.28 -1.20 -5.45
C THR A 44 3.47 -1.87 -6.11
N ILE A 45 4.69 -1.56 -5.66
CA ILE A 45 5.92 -2.17 -6.19
C ILE A 45 5.96 -3.64 -5.77
N GLN A 46 5.71 -3.94 -4.50
CA GLN A 46 5.66 -5.32 -4.02
C GLN A 46 4.61 -6.14 -4.78
N ALA A 47 3.41 -5.60 -5.01
CA ALA A 47 2.38 -6.29 -5.80
C ALA A 47 2.84 -6.58 -7.23
N SER A 48 3.58 -5.66 -7.85
CA SER A 48 4.10 -5.85 -9.21
C SER A 48 5.22 -6.89 -9.25
N VAL A 49 6.09 -6.92 -8.24
CA VAL A 49 7.13 -7.94 -8.10
C VAL A 49 6.51 -9.32 -7.89
N ASP A 50 5.55 -9.43 -6.96
CA ASP A 50 4.87 -10.70 -6.66
C ASP A 50 4.12 -11.20 -7.90
N ASN A 51 3.46 -10.32 -8.67
CA ASN A 51 2.83 -10.67 -9.94
C ASN A 51 3.83 -11.22 -10.97
N ASN A 52 4.98 -10.57 -11.14
CA ASN A 52 6.04 -11.04 -12.05
C ASN A 52 6.63 -12.40 -11.63
N CYS A 53 6.49 -12.77 -10.36
CA CYS A 53 6.89 -14.07 -9.82
C CYS A 53 5.75 -15.10 -9.79
N ASN A 54 4.59 -14.80 -10.39
CA ASN A 54 3.36 -15.63 -10.32
C ASN A 54 2.90 -15.92 -8.89
N ILE A 55 3.14 -14.99 -7.96
CA ILE A 55 2.70 -15.10 -6.56
C ILE A 55 1.36 -14.39 -6.41
N LEU A 56 0.30 -15.18 -6.23
CA LEU A 56 -1.05 -14.67 -5.98
C LEU A 56 -1.33 -14.67 -4.48
N ARG A 57 -1.08 -13.50 -3.87
CA ARG A 57 -1.24 -13.30 -2.44
C ARG A 57 -2.02 -12.04 -2.14
N ILE A 58 -2.89 -12.09 -1.14
CA ILE A 58 -3.51 -10.93 -0.51
C ILE A 58 -3.18 -10.88 0.98
N TYR A 59 -3.00 -9.67 1.51
CA TYR A 59 -2.66 -9.46 2.91
C TYR A 59 -3.88 -9.07 3.75
N LYS A 60 -3.91 -9.59 4.99
CA LYS A 60 -4.83 -9.18 6.04
C LYS A 60 -4.03 -8.68 7.24
N LEU A 61 -4.38 -7.50 7.74
CA LEU A 61 -3.74 -6.94 8.93
C LEU A 61 -3.92 -7.88 10.13
N SER A 62 -2.84 -8.07 10.87
CA SER A 62 -2.79 -8.94 12.03
C SER A 62 -1.95 -8.32 13.15
N SER A 63 -2.27 -8.66 14.39
CA SER A 63 -1.41 -8.35 15.54
C SER A 63 -0.19 -9.26 15.63
N LYS A 64 -0.13 -10.32 14.82
CA LYS A 64 1.06 -11.17 14.68
C LYS A 64 2.24 -10.33 14.19
N LYS A 65 3.43 -10.62 14.72
CA LYS A 65 4.67 -9.92 14.36
C LYS A 65 5.18 -10.30 12.98
N ASP A 66 4.89 -11.53 12.55
CA ASP A 66 5.44 -12.09 11.33
C ASP A 66 4.42 -12.15 10.20
N ARG A 67 4.95 -12.07 8.97
CA ARG A 67 4.18 -12.36 7.76
C ARG A 67 4.08 -13.87 7.62
N SER A 68 2.87 -14.40 7.65
CA SER A 68 2.65 -15.84 7.55
C SER A 68 1.40 -16.14 6.76
N PHE A 69 1.39 -17.26 6.05
CA PHE A 69 0.18 -17.78 5.44
C PHE A 69 -0.86 -18.06 6.53
N THR A 70 -2.14 -17.79 6.23
CA THR A 70 -3.24 -18.02 7.17
C THR A 70 -3.78 -19.46 7.12
N GLY A 71 -3.42 -20.23 6.09
CA GLY A 71 -4.04 -21.51 5.80
C GLY A 71 -5.29 -21.40 4.93
N VAL A 72 -5.68 -20.19 4.54
CA VAL A 72 -6.93 -19.92 3.80
C VAL A 72 -6.62 -19.24 2.47
N THR A 73 -7.37 -19.62 1.44
CA THR A 73 -7.35 -19.01 0.11
C THR A 73 -8.70 -18.35 -0.20
N GLU A 74 -8.69 -17.31 -1.03
CA GLU A 74 -9.89 -16.67 -1.58
C GLU A 74 -9.76 -16.65 -3.10
N GLY A 75 -10.45 -17.59 -3.76
CA GLY A 75 -10.23 -17.88 -5.17
C GLY A 75 -8.76 -18.31 -5.41
N PRO A 76 -8.03 -17.66 -6.34
CA PRO A 76 -6.64 -17.98 -6.64
C PRO A 76 -5.65 -17.37 -5.64
N PHE A 77 -6.11 -16.54 -4.70
CA PHE A 77 -5.23 -15.79 -3.81
C PHE A 77 -5.02 -16.50 -2.48
N GLU A 78 -3.76 -16.63 -2.08
CA GLU A 78 -3.40 -17.00 -0.72
C GLU A 78 -3.61 -15.81 0.23
N ILE A 79 -4.29 -16.03 1.36
CA ILE A 79 -4.44 -15.00 2.40
C ILE A 79 -3.27 -15.10 3.36
N TRP A 80 -2.53 -14.00 3.51
CA TRP A 80 -1.38 -13.89 4.39
C TRP A 80 -1.59 -12.83 5.47
N HIS A 81 -1.03 -13.04 6.65
CA HIS A 81 -0.97 -12.03 7.68
C HIS A 81 0.07 -10.96 7.34
N TRP A 82 -0.30 -9.70 7.57
CA TRP A 82 0.63 -8.58 7.56
C TRP A 82 0.70 -7.93 8.95
N PRO A 83 1.90 -7.70 9.51
CA PRO A 83 2.02 -7.14 10.84
C PRO A 83 1.49 -5.70 10.91
N SER A 84 0.64 -5.46 11.90
CA SER A 84 0.03 -4.17 12.20
C SER A 84 0.26 -3.80 13.66
N LEU A 85 1.51 -3.50 14.00
CA LEU A 85 1.91 -3.06 15.34
C LEU A 85 1.45 -1.62 15.60
N ARG A 86 1.28 -1.24 16.88
CA ARG A 86 0.72 0.07 17.28
C ARG A 86 1.45 1.26 16.64
N GLY A 87 2.77 1.17 16.46
CA GLY A 87 3.59 2.23 15.86
C GLY A 87 3.55 2.29 14.32
N SER A 88 3.16 1.21 13.65
CA SER A 88 3.12 1.13 12.18
C SER A 88 1.71 0.94 11.62
N LYS A 89 0.67 0.93 12.47
CA LYS A 89 -0.70 0.59 12.05
C LYS A 89 -1.18 1.40 10.85
N TYR A 90 -0.88 2.70 10.83
CA TYR A 90 -1.24 3.59 9.72
C TYR A 90 -0.51 3.22 8.43
N SER A 91 0.82 3.08 8.44
CA SER A 91 1.57 2.70 7.24
C SER A 91 1.24 1.29 6.78
N SER A 92 1.12 0.33 7.70
CA SER A 92 0.71 -1.05 7.41
C SER A 92 -0.67 -1.09 6.75
N SER A 93 -1.65 -0.30 7.20
CA SER A 93 -2.97 -0.28 6.55
C SER A 93 -2.93 0.29 5.14
N ILE A 94 -2.20 1.40 4.93
CA ILE A 94 -2.04 1.99 3.59
C ILE A 94 -1.32 1.02 2.65
N PHE A 95 -0.24 0.38 3.13
CA PHE A 95 0.50 -0.61 2.37
C PHE A 95 -0.38 -1.77 1.92
N VAL A 96 -1.09 -2.40 2.87
CA VAL A 96 -1.94 -3.58 2.59
C VAL A 96 -3.05 -3.22 1.60
N GLU A 97 -3.68 -2.06 1.76
CA GLU A 97 -4.70 -1.59 0.83
C GLU A 97 -4.13 -1.38 -0.58
N ALA A 98 -3.01 -0.68 -0.70
CA ALA A 98 -2.38 -0.39 -1.98
C ALA A 98 -1.89 -1.67 -2.68
N TYR A 99 -1.28 -2.58 -1.92
CA TYR A 99 -0.83 -3.88 -2.41
C TYR A 99 -2.02 -4.71 -2.91
N ASN A 100 -3.03 -4.97 -2.05
CA ASN A 100 -4.16 -5.83 -2.42
C ASN A 100 -4.92 -5.28 -3.64
N ARG A 101 -5.13 -3.96 -3.69
CA ARG A 101 -5.78 -3.30 -4.84
C ARG A 101 -4.98 -3.49 -6.13
N LYS A 102 -3.66 -3.35 -6.08
CA LYS A 102 -2.80 -3.50 -7.25
C LYS A 102 -2.74 -4.97 -7.70
N THR A 103 -2.61 -5.92 -6.78
CA THR A 103 -2.62 -7.35 -7.07
C THR A 103 -3.91 -7.78 -7.76
N MET A 104 -5.07 -7.37 -7.21
CA MET A 104 -6.36 -7.71 -7.80
C MET A 104 -6.51 -7.14 -9.22
N LYS A 105 -6.07 -5.89 -9.43
CA LYS A 105 -6.08 -5.28 -10.75
C LYS A 105 -5.20 -6.04 -11.75
N LEU A 106 -3.96 -6.35 -11.37
CA LEU A 106 -3.04 -7.07 -12.25
C LEU A 106 -3.59 -8.44 -12.65
N TYR A 107 -4.18 -9.17 -11.71
CA TYR A 107 -4.80 -10.46 -11.99
C TYR A 107 -6.00 -10.34 -12.94
N GLN A 108 -6.85 -9.32 -12.77
CA GLN A 108 -7.97 -9.05 -13.69
C GLN A 108 -7.46 -8.69 -15.09
N ASP A 109 -6.44 -7.84 -15.18
CA ASP A 109 -5.82 -7.45 -16.45
C ASP A 109 -5.22 -8.68 -17.17
N GLU A 110 -4.65 -9.63 -16.43
CA GLU A 110 -4.12 -10.90 -16.97
C GLU A 110 -5.22 -11.83 -17.49
N ILE A 111 -6.33 -12.00 -16.75
CA ILE A 111 -7.47 -12.79 -17.23
C ILE A 111 -7.99 -12.20 -18.54
N GLN A 112 -8.24 -10.90 -18.58
CA GLN A 112 -8.77 -10.23 -19.77
C GLN A 112 -7.82 -10.38 -20.97
N LYS A 113 -6.51 -10.31 -20.75
CA LYS A 113 -5.51 -10.51 -21.80
C LYS A 113 -5.52 -11.94 -22.33
N ASN A 114 -5.70 -12.92 -21.47
CA ASN A 114 -5.76 -14.33 -21.89
C ASN A 114 -7.04 -14.62 -22.66
N GLU A 115 -8.19 -14.12 -22.20
CA GLU A 115 -9.46 -14.21 -22.92
C GLU A 115 -9.37 -13.53 -24.30
N THR A 116 -8.71 -12.38 -24.40
CA THR A 116 -8.55 -11.68 -25.69
C THR A 116 -7.69 -12.50 -26.66
N ARG A 117 -6.62 -13.16 -26.18
CA ARG A 117 -5.75 -14.02 -27.00
C ARG A 117 -6.46 -15.27 -27.51
N GLU A 118 -7.28 -15.90 -26.67
CA GLU A 118 -8.08 -17.07 -27.07
C GLU A 118 -9.13 -16.72 -28.13
N ASN A 119 -9.61 -15.48 -28.16
CA ASN A 119 -10.62 -15.00 -29.09
C ASN A 119 -10.04 -14.32 -30.36
N GLU A 120 -8.71 -14.31 -30.56
CA GLU A 120 -8.11 -13.80 -31.79
C GLU A 120 -8.34 -14.78 -32.97
N PRO A 121 -8.90 -14.34 -34.10
CA PRO A 121 -9.14 -15.18 -35.27
C PRO A 121 -7.79 -15.56 -35.91
N GLY A 122 -7.23 -16.68 -35.48
CA GLY A 122 -5.94 -17.19 -35.95
C GLY A 122 -5.15 -18.04 -34.95
N SER A 123 -5.60 -18.16 -33.69
CA SER A 123 -4.89 -18.96 -32.66
C SER A 123 -4.93 -20.48 -32.91
N ASP A 124 -5.92 -20.98 -33.66
CA ASP A 124 -6.13 -22.43 -33.86
C ASP A 124 -5.40 -23.01 -35.09
N THR A 125 -4.73 -22.20 -35.91
CA THR A 125 -4.15 -22.70 -37.18
C THR A 125 -2.68 -23.14 -37.11
N LEU A 126 -2.03 -23.03 -35.95
CA LEU A 126 -0.59 -23.35 -35.81
C LEU A 126 -0.28 -24.59 -34.95
N SER A 127 -1.22 -25.14 -34.18
CA SER A 127 -0.98 -26.36 -33.39
C SER A 127 -1.04 -27.64 -34.23
N ASP A 128 -1.77 -27.64 -35.35
CA ASP A 128 -1.94 -28.83 -36.20
C ASP A 128 -0.84 -29.00 -37.26
N GLN A 129 0.02 -28.01 -37.51
CA GLN A 129 1.08 -28.12 -38.53
C GLN A 129 2.43 -28.66 -38.02
N GLN A 130 2.59 -28.93 -36.72
CA GLN A 130 3.84 -29.49 -36.17
C GLN A 130 3.81 -30.99 -35.87
N LYS A 131 2.74 -31.70 -36.25
CA LYS A 131 2.64 -33.16 -36.02
C LYS A 131 3.10 -34.03 -37.21
N ASP A 132 3.32 -33.45 -38.38
CA ASP A 132 3.66 -34.17 -39.61
C ASP A 132 4.95 -33.63 -40.30
N GLN A 133 6.08 -33.58 -39.58
CA GLN A 133 7.42 -33.55 -40.18
C GLN A 133 8.41 -34.43 -39.42
#